data_AF-A0A6A3PQT1-F1
#
_entry.id   AF-A0A6A3PQT1-F1
#
_cell.length_a   1.000
_cell.length_b   1.000
_cell.length_c   1.000
_cell.angle_alpha   90.00
_cell.angle_beta   90.00
_cell.angle_gamma   90.00
#
_symmetry.space_group_name_H-M   'P 1'
#
loop_
_entity.id
_entity.type
_entity.pdbx_description
1 polymer ?
#
loop_
_entity_poly.entity_id
_entity_poly.type
_entity_poly.pdbx_seq_one_letter_code
_entity_poly.pdbx_strand_id
1 'polypeptide(L)'
;MQQLRACIKQHVTQDRSIAPLRFDAFVAADFVTWLVTLKRKDGGSLSYSALNTHWAGLFNLFRDYGHTMSKSLESELTNYFKGLKNKIAKSAANGESAVKTGKDPLMFDLYSFLCDKMMAHSSKEMAFAHAYMVIAWNLMCRSSNAFGIRYSHMEWRGDALQIYFAHMKNDQGGDRPRDPRHIYANPLQPSICPILALGLYWASSNFDGSDLLFPGSNQYERFR
;
A
#
# COMPACT_ATOMS: atom_id res chain seq x y z
N MET A 1 -23.05 14.12 -5.96
CA MET A 1 -21.73 13.94 -5.29
C MET A 1 -20.59 13.54 -6.24
N GLN A 2 -20.75 12.56 -7.15
CA GLN A 2 -19.68 12.19 -8.11
C GLN A 2 -19.36 13.30 -9.14
N GLN A 3 -20.39 13.98 -9.67
CA GLN A 3 -20.20 15.12 -10.59
C GLN A 3 -19.47 16.30 -9.92
N LEU A 4 -19.73 16.56 -8.63
CA LEU A 4 -19.06 17.62 -7.87
C LEU A 4 -17.56 17.33 -7.69
N ARG A 5 -17.18 16.08 -7.38
CA ARG A 5 -15.77 15.66 -7.25
C ARG A 5 -15.01 15.74 -8.57
N ALA A 6 -15.64 15.40 -9.69
CA ALA A 6 -15.02 15.50 -11.01
C ALA A 6 -14.81 16.98 -11.42
N CYS A 7 -15.80 17.84 -11.15
CA CYS A 7 -15.73 19.28 -11.43
C CYS A 7 -14.67 19.99 -10.57
N ILE A 8 -14.59 19.67 -9.27
CA ILE A 8 -13.55 20.19 -8.36
C ILE A 8 -12.16 19.72 -8.79
N LYS A 9 -12.02 18.47 -9.25
CA LYS A 9 -10.73 17.97 -9.73
C LYS A 9 -10.24 18.77 -10.93
N GLN A 10 -11.11 19.10 -11.89
CA GLN A 10 -10.77 19.98 -13.02
C GLN A 10 -10.36 21.38 -12.57
N HIS A 11 -11.06 21.99 -11.61
CA HIS A 11 -10.72 23.33 -11.11
C HIS A 11 -9.41 23.37 -10.32
N VAL A 12 -9.09 22.32 -9.54
CA VAL A 12 -7.85 22.23 -8.75
C VAL A 12 -6.64 21.86 -9.62
N THR A 13 -6.85 21.30 -10.82
CA THR A 13 -5.73 20.83 -11.68
C THR A 13 -5.40 21.72 -12.87
N GLN A 14 -6.19 22.76 -13.17
CA GLN A 14 -6.01 23.53 -14.41
C GLN A 14 -5.21 24.82 -14.25
N ASP A 15 -5.26 25.50 -13.09
CA ASP A 15 -4.48 26.72 -12.88
C ASP A 15 -3.96 26.84 -11.44
N ARG A 16 -2.64 26.68 -11.26
CA ARG A 16 -1.98 26.82 -9.96
C ARG A 16 -1.89 28.28 -9.49
N SER A 17 -2.23 29.25 -10.34
CA SER A 17 -2.28 30.67 -9.97
C SER A 17 -3.57 31.03 -9.20
N ILE A 18 -4.61 30.20 -9.30
CA ILE A 18 -5.88 30.41 -8.60
C ILE A 18 -5.89 29.53 -7.34
N ALA A 19 -5.72 30.17 -6.19
CA ALA A 19 -5.80 29.50 -4.90
C ALA A 19 -7.23 28.96 -4.66
N PRO A 20 -7.41 27.65 -4.37
CA PRO A 20 -8.71 27.04 -4.15
C PRO A 20 -9.28 27.38 -2.76
N LEU A 21 -8.47 27.97 -1.89
CA LEU A 21 -8.83 28.41 -0.54
C LEU A 21 -8.26 29.79 -0.27
N ARG A 22 -8.95 30.55 0.58
CA ARG A 22 -8.38 31.74 1.21
C ARG A 22 -7.55 31.30 2.41
N PHE A 23 -6.26 31.03 2.19
CA PHE A 23 -5.37 30.46 3.21
C PHE A 23 -5.26 31.32 4.47
N ASP A 24 -5.30 32.66 4.33
CA ASP A 24 -5.19 33.58 5.47
C ASP A 24 -6.44 33.61 6.37
N ALA A 25 -7.60 33.29 5.81
CA ALA A 25 -8.88 33.24 6.54
C ALA A 25 -9.23 31.83 7.03
N PHE A 26 -8.37 30.84 6.77
CA PHE A 26 -8.64 29.45 7.05
C PHE A 26 -8.51 29.14 8.55
N VAL A 27 -9.53 28.56 9.15
CA VAL A 27 -9.54 28.18 10.57
C VAL A 27 -9.77 26.67 10.74
N ALA A 28 -9.23 26.10 11.83
CA ALA A 28 -9.32 24.67 12.10
C ALA A 28 -10.77 24.17 12.20
N ALA A 29 -11.65 25.00 12.78
CA ALA A 29 -13.06 24.68 13.00
C ALA A 29 -13.79 24.36 11.69
N ASP A 30 -13.55 25.13 10.63
CA ASP A 30 -14.20 24.93 9.32
C ASP A 30 -13.80 23.58 8.73
N PHE A 31 -12.50 23.25 8.81
CA PHE A 31 -11.97 22.00 8.31
C PHE A 31 -12.50 20.79 9.09
N VAL A 32 -12.53 20.87 10.42
CA VAL A 32 -13.02 19.80 11.28
C VAL A 32 -14.53 19.62 11.09
N THR A 33 -15.29 20.71 10.98
CA THR A 33 -16.73 20.68 10.67
C THR A 33 -16.98 19.98 9.34
N TRP A 34 -16.26 20.38 8.29
CA TRP A 34 -16.33 19.71 7.00
C TRP A 34 -15.97 18.22 7.10
N LEU A 35 -14.90 17.86 7.82
CA LEU A 35 -14.47 16.48 8.00
C LEU A 35 -15.56 15.58 8.59
N VAL A 36 -16.29 16.06 9.60
CA VAL A 36 -17.36 15.26 10.24
C VAL A 36 -18.62 15.14 9.37
N THR A 37 -18.77 15.99 8.34
CA THR A 37 -19.85 15.81 7.35
C THR A 37 -19.59 14.67 6.37
N LEU A 38 -18.33 14.20 6.27
CA LEU A 38 -17.95 13.17 5.31
C LEU A 38 -18.47 11.79 5.74
N LYS A 39 -19.16 11.13 4.80
CA LYS A 39 -19.68 9.77 4.98
C LYS A 39 -19.17 8.83 3.89
N ARG A 40 -19.06 7.55 4.24
CA ARG A 40 -18.86 6.44 3.30
C ARG A 40 -20.09 6.28 2.40
N LYS A 41 -19.94 5.51 1.31
CA LYS A 41 -21.05 5.23 0.37
C LYS A 41 -22.23 4.51 1.03
N ASP A 42 -21.97 3.74 2.07
CA ASP A 42 -22.95 3.03 2.89
C ASP A 42 -23.59 3.92 3.98
N GLY A 43 -23.28 5.22 4.02
CA GLY A 43 -23.77 6.16 5.02
C GLY A 43 -23.02 6.12 6.36
N GLY A 44 -22.06 5.20 6.53
CA GLY A 44 -21.23 5.12 7.74
C GLY A 44 -20.21 6.25 7.85
N SER A 45 -19.69 6.46 9.06
CA SER A 45 -18.60 7.41 9.31
C SER A 45 -17.29 6.95 8.66
N LEU A 46 -16.42 7.91 8.32
CA LEU A 46 -15.06 7.60 7.85
C LEU A 46 -14.19 6.99 8.97
N SER A 47 -13.24 6.14 8.58
CA SER A 47 -12.22 5.65 9.51
C SER A 47 -11.19 6.73 9.83
N TYR A 48 -10.48 6.58 10.96
CA TYR A 48 -9.38 7.49 11.32
C TYR A 48 -8.35 7.62 10.18
N SER A 49 -8.00 6.50 9.53
CA SER A 49 -7.05 6.51 8.42
C SER A 49 -7.54 7.38 7.25
N ALA A 50 -8.83 7.36 6.92
CA ALA A 50 -9.39 8.16 5.84
C ALA A 50 -9.40 9.66 6.21
N LEU A 51 -9.74 9.99 7.46
CA LEU A 51 -9.68 11.36 7.98
C LEU A 51 -8.24 11.90 7.96
N ASN A 52 -7.27 11.07 8.34
CA ASN A 52 -5.85 11.40 8.31
C ASN A 52 -5.34 11.66 6.88
N THR A 53 -5.91 11.00 5.86
CA THR A 53 -5.61 11.30 4.46
C THR A 53 -6.08 12.70 4.07
N HIS A 54 -7.27 13.12 4.52
CA HIS A 54 -7.74 14.48 4.27
C HIS A 54 -6.88 15.52 4.99
N TRP A 55 -6.46 15.25 6.22
CA TRP A 55 -5.52 16.08 6.97
C TRP A 55 -4.20 16.27 6.22
N ALA A 56 -3.55 15.18 5.80
CA ALA A 56 -2.33 15.24 5.00
C ALA A 56 -2.54 16.01 3.68
N GLY A 57 -3.72 15.86 3.06
CA GLY A 57 -4.11 16.61 1.88
C GLY A 57 -4.14 18.13 2.10
N LEU A 58 -4.62 18.58 3.27
CA LEU A 58 -4.61 20.00 3.64
C LEU A 58 -3.18 20.55 3.75
N PHE A 59 -2.27 19.82 4.40
CA PHE A 59 -0.86 20.23 4.50
C PHE A 59 -0.19 20.31 3.13
N ASN A 60 -0.45 19.32 2.27
CA ASN A 60 0.01 19.36 0.89
C ASN A 60 -0.53 20.58 0.15
N LEU A 61 -1.81 20.93 0.35
CA LEU A 61 -2.42 22.09 -0.30
C LEU A 61 -1.75 23.42 0.11
N PHE A 62 -1.47 23.61 1.40
CA PHE A 62 -0.70 24.78 1.86
C PHE A 62 0.68 24.83 1.18
N ARG A 63 1.41 23.70 1.17
CA ARG A 63 2.74 23.60 0.57
C ARG A 63 2.73 23.85 -0.94
N ASP A 64 1.79 23.26 -1.67
CA ASP A 64 1.72 23.32 -3.13
C ASP A 64 1.40 24.74 -3.64
N TYR A 65 0.73 25.56 -2.82
CA TYR A 65 0.46 26.98 -3.09
C TYR A 65 1.44 27.93 -2.37
N GLY A 66 2.53 27.42 -1.79
CA GLY A 66 3.58 28.24 -1.18
C GLY A 66 3.20 28.92 0.13
N HIS A 67 2.11 28.52 0.77
CA HIS A 67 1.68 29.05 2.06
C HIS A 67 2.23 28.21 3.22
N THR A 68 2.64 28.88 4.30
CA THR A 68 3.01 28.21 5.56
C THR A 68 1.85 28.31 6.54
N MET A 69 1.44 27.17 7.11
CA MET A 69 0.40 27.14 8.12
C MET A 69 0.87 27.85 9.40
N SER A 70 0.01 28.66 10.02
CA SER A 70 0.37 29.29 11.28
C SER A 70 0.52 28.25 12.39
N LYS A 71 1.44 28.49 13.34
CA LYS A 71 1.66 27.57 14.48
C LYS A 71 0.39 27.34 15.31
N SER A 72 -0.47 28.36 15.43
CA SER A 72 -1.76 28.24 16.13
C SER A 72 -2.69 27.27 15.41
N LEU A 73 -2.87 27.44 14.10
CA LEU A 73 -3.72 26.59 13.28
C LEU A 73 -3.22 25.14 13.26
N GLU A 74 -1.90 24.94 13.12
CA GLU A 74 -1.29 23.61 13.16
C GLU A 74 -1.49 22.92 14.51
N SER A 75 -1.32 23.65 15.62
CA SER A 75 -1.53 23.14 16.98
C SER A 75 -2.99 22.76 17.23
N GLU A 76 -3.94 23.60 16.80
CA GLU A 76 -5.37 23.31 16.90
C GLU A 76 -5.74 22.05 16.13
N LEU A 77 -5.35 21.95 14.86
CA LEU A 77 -5.60 20.77 14.03
C LEU A 77 -4.99 19.51 14.66
N THR A 78 -3.77 19.60 15.19
CA THR A 78 -3.11 18.48 15.89
C THR A 78 -3.91 18.02 17.11
N ASN A 79 -4.40 18.96 17.91
CA ASN A 79 -5.22 18.66 19.09
C ASN A 79 -6.55 18.01 18.70
N TYR A 80 -7.21 18.49 17.66
CA TYR A 80 -8.44 17.88 17.13
C TYR A 80 -8.21 16.43 16.68
N PHE A 81 -7.16 16.18 15.88
CA PHE A 81 -6.87 14.83 15.39
C PHE A 81 -6.47 13.88 16.51
N LYS A 82 -5.74 14.37 17.53
CA LYS A 82 -5.46 13.61 18.75
C LYS A 82 -6.74 13.26 19.51
N GLY A 83 -7.65 14.22 19.70
CA GLY A 83 -8.95 13.99 20.34
C GLY A 83 -9.81 12.97 19.58
N LEU A 84 -9.84 13.07 18.25
CA LEU A 84 -10.57 12.14 17.39
C LEU A 84 -10.01 10.72 17.47
N LYS A 85 -8.67 10.56 17.42
CA LYS A 85 -8.00 9.26 17.60
C LYS A 85 -8.37 8.62 18.94
N ASN A 86 -8.33 9.42 20.02
CA ASN A 86 -8.67 8.95 21.35
C ASN A 86 -10.14 8.56 21.48
N LYS A 87 -11.07 9.32 20.86
CA LYS A 87 -12.50 9.00 20.86
C LYS A 87 -12.79 7.70 20.13
N ILE A 88 -12.15 7.48 18.98
CA ILE A 88 -12.27 6.23 18.21
C ILE A 88 -11.72 5.05 19.03
N ALA A 89 -10.55 5.21 19.67
CA ALA A 89 -9.98 4.17 20.52
C ALA A 89 -10.88 3.83 21.72
N LYS A 90 -11.48 4.84 22.38
CA LYS A 90 -12.44 4.63 23.48
C LYS A 90 -13.71 3.92 23.01
N SER A 91 -14.26 4.30 21.86
CA SER A 91 -15.44 3.65 21.29
C SER A 91 -15.16 2.18 20.96
N ALA A 92 -13.96 1.86 20.46
CA ALA A 92 -13.55 0.47 20.23
C ALA A 92 -13.39 -0.31 21.55
N ALA A 93 -12.79 0.30 22.58
CA ALA A 93 -12.65 -0.30 23.90
C ALA A 93 -14.01 -0.56 24.58
N ASN A 94 -15.00 0.31 24.35
CA ASN A 94 -16.35 0.17 24.87
C ASN A 94 -17.23 -0.81 24.06
N GLY A 95 -16.70 -1.42 22.99
CA GLY A 95 -17.45 -2.33 22.13
C GLY A 95 -18.43 -1.66 21.15
N GLU A 96 -18.43 -0.33 21.09
CA GLU A 96 -19.29 0.47 20.19
C GLU A 96 -18.79 0.48 18.74
N SER A 97 -17.54 0.06 18.51
CA SER A 97 -16.95 -0.06 17.16
C SER A 97 -16.03 -1.27 17.05
N ALA A 98 -15.86 -1.77 15.83
CA ALA A 98 -15.03 -2.93 15.55
C ALA A 98 -13.55 -2.67 15.88
N VAL A 99 -12.96 -3.53 16.70
CA VAL A 99 -11.53 -3.49 17.08
C VAL A 99 -10.62 -3.70 15.87
N LYS A 100 -11.03 -4.59 14.95
CA LYS A 100 -10.27 -4.88 13.73
C LYS A 100 -10.69 -3.92 12.63
N THR A 101 -9.73 -3.12 12.15
CA THR A 101 -9.94 -2.21 11.01
C THR A 101 -9.14 -2.72 9.81
N GLY A 102 -9.77 -2.79 8.63
CA GLY A 102 -9.12 -3.21 7.38
C GLY A 102 -9.80 -4.42 6.75
N LYS A 103 -9.19 -4.95 5.68
CA LYS A 103 -9.61 -6.22 5.08
C LYS A 103 -9.04 -7.38 5.89
N ASP A 104 -9.76 -8.49 5.93
CA ASP A 104 -9.21 -9.71 6.50
C ASP A 104 -8.01 -10.21 5.70
N PRO A 105 -7.00 -10.78 6.38
CA PRO A 105 -5.86 -11.39 5.70
C PRO A 105 -6.34 -12.58 4.86
N LEU A 106 -5.62 -12.84 3.77
CA LEU A 106 -5.80 -14.06 3.00
C LEU A 106 -5.53 -15.27 3.91
N MET A 107 -6.51 -16.17 4.03
CA MET A 107 -6.36 -17.39 4.83
C MET A 107 -5.31 -18.30 4.20
N PHE A 108 -4.55 -19.01 5.04
CA PHE A 108 -3.50 -19.93 4.58
C PHE A 108 -4.06 -21.01 3.66
N ASP A 109 -5.19 -21.63 4.03
CA ASP A 109 -5.82 -22.68 3.22
C ASP A 109 -6.22 -22.19 1.83
N LEU A 110 -6.73 -20.95 1.73
CA LEU A 110 -7.06 -20.35 0.45
C LEU A 110 -5.79 -20.03 -0.35
N TYR A 111 -4.73 -19.55 0.28
CA TYR A 111 -3.43 -19.36 -0.35
C TYR A 111 -2.88 -20.67 -0.93
N SER A 112 -2.82 -21.73 -0.13
CA SER A 112 -2.37 -23.06 -0.56
C SER A 112 -3.21 -23.60 -1.71
N PHE A 113 -4.54 -23.52 -1.61
CA PHE A 113 -5.46 -23.94 -2.67
C PHE A 113 -5.21 -23.19 -3.98
N LEU A 114 -5.06 -21.87 -3.94
CA LEU A 114 -4.78 -21.06 -5.13
C LEU A 114 -3.44 -21.44 -5.75
N CYS A 115 -2.41 -21.64 -4.92
CA CYS A 115 -1.09 -22.06 -5.36
C CYS A 115 -1.11 -23.44 -6.03
N ASP A 116 -1.85 -24.41 -5.50
CA ASP A 116 -2.06 -25.72 -6.12
C ASP A 116 -2.71 -25.58 -7.52
N LYS A 117 -3.75 -24.76 -7.63
CA LYS A 117 -4.48 -24.56 -8.90
C LYS A 117 -3.64 -23.85 -9.95
N MET A 118 -2.86 -22.84 -9.57
CA MET A 118 -1.97 -22.14 -10.50
C MET A 118 -0.83 -23.06 -10.96
N MET A 119 -0.23 -23.85 -10.06
CA MET A 119 0.84 -24.79 -10.39
C MET A 119 0.39 -25.88 -11.37
N ALA A 120 -0.86 -26.37 -11.24
CA ALA A 120 -1.41 -27.40 -12.11
C ALA A 120 -1.76 -26.89 -13.53
N HIS A 121 -1.76 -25.58 -13.76
CA HIS A 121 -2.15 -24.99 -15.03
C HIS A 121 -0.94 -24.80 -15.95
N SER A 122 -1.09 -25.10 -17.25
CA SER A 122 -0.01 -25.06 -18.24
C SER A 122 0.32 -23.67 -18.82
N SER A 123 -0.30 -22.60 -18.32
CA SER A 123 -0.14 -21.25 -18.88
C SER A 123 1.05 -20.55 -18.24
N LYS A 124 1.79 -19.77 -19.03
CA LYS A 124 2.93 -18.96 -18.55
C LYS A 124 2.47 -17.89 -17.56
N GLU A 125 1.28 -17.34 -17.78
CA GLU A 125 0.63 -16.37 -16.90
C GLU A 125 0.33 -16.99 -15.53
N MET A 126 -0.06 -18.27 -15.50
CA MET A 126 -0.28 -19.00 -14.25
C MET A 126 1.03 -19.31 -13.52
N ALA A 127 2.09 -19.66 -14.25
CA ALA A 127 3.42 -19.81 -13.65
C ALA A 127 3.94 -18.49 -13.04
N PHE A 128 3.70 -17.36 -13.71
CA PHE A 128 3.97 -16.02 -13.16
C PHE A 128 3.14 -15.75 -11.90
N ALA A 129 1.81 -15.92 -11.97
CA ALA A 129 0.92 -15.65 -10.85
C ALA A 129 1.24 -16.52 -9.64
N HIS A 130 1.60 -17.79 -9.88
CA HIS A 130 2.07 -18.73 -8.87
C HIS A 130 3.35 -18.23 -8.18
N ALA A 131 4.40 -17.94 -8.94
CA ALA A 131 5.66 -17.45 -8.39
C ALA A 131 5.50 -16.12 -7.66
N TYR A 132 4.74 -15.19 -8.24
CA TYR A 132 4.43 -13.92 -7.59
C TYR A 132 3.72 -14.13 -6.24
N MET A 133 2.67 -14.97 -6.20
CA MET A 133 1.90 -15.21 -4.98
C MET A 133 2.77 -15.83 -3.89
N VAL A 134 3.55 -16.86 -4.23
CA VAL A 134 4.42 -17.57 -3.29
C VAL A 134 5.54 -16.66 -2.77
N ILE A 135 6.15 -15.86 -3.64
CA ILE A 135 7.21 -14.91 -3.24
C ILE A 135 6.66 -13.78 -2.39
N ALA A 136 5.52 -13.19 -2.77
CA ALA A 136 4.89 -12.12 -1.98
C ALA A 136 4.48 -12.63 -0.59
N TRP A 137 3.98 -13.86 -0.50
CA TRP A 137 3.64 -14.52 0.77
C TRP A 137 4.88 -14.76 1.63
N ASN A 138 5.89 -15.46 1.11
CA ASN A 138 7.09 -15.80 1.89
C ASN A 138 7.91 -14.57 2.32
N LEU A 139 7.93 -13.51 1.50
CA LEU A 139 8.61 -12.25 1.85
C LEU A 139 7.74 -11.28 2.66
N MET A 140 6.46 -11.61 2.87
CA MET A 140 5.46 -10.75 3.51
C MET A 140 5.46 -9.32 2.95
N CYS A 141 5.51 -9.21 1.62
CA CYS A 141 5.77 -7.96 0.93
C CYS A 141 4.58 -7.46 0.11
N ARG A 142 4.59 -6.17 -0.21
CA ARG A 142 3.59 -5.58 -1.11
C ARG A 142 3.96 -5.89 -2.55
N SER A 143 2.98 -5.87 -3.44
CA SER A 143 3.20 -6.06 -4.88
C SER A 143 4.27 -5.11 -5.44
N SER A 144 4.30 -3.85 -5.01
CA SER A 144 5.36 -2.89 -5.40
C SER A 144 6.77 -3.34 -5.02
N ASN A 145 6.92 -4.03 -3.89
CA ASN A 145 8.20 -4.59 -3.46
C ASN A 145 8.53 -5.85 -4.25
N ALA A 146 7.56 -6.77 -4.42
CA ALA A 146 7.75 -7.99 -5.20
C ALA A 146 8.17 -7.69 -6.65
N PHE A 147 7.48 -6.76 -7.32
CA PHE A 147 7.80 -6.36 -8.70
C PHE A 147 9.10 -5.55 -8.81
N GLY A 148 9.56 -4.97 -7.71
CA GLY A 148 10.84 -4.27 -7.65
C GLY A 148 12.04 -5.18 -7.34
N ILE A 149 11.82 -6.49 -7.15
CA ILE A 149 12.91 -7.44 -6.95
C ILE A 149 13.71 -7.56 -8.24
N ARG A 150 15.02 -7.49 -8.11
CA ARG A 150 15.99 -7.65 -9.19
C ARG A 150 16.82 -8.89 -8.98
N TYR A 151 17.37 -9.46 -10.04
CA TYR A 151 18.29 -10.60 -9.90
C TYR A 151 19.54 -10.20 -9.10
N SER A 152 20.03 -8.98 -9.30
CA SER A 152 21.11 -8.38 -8.49
C SER A 152 20.78 -8.24 -6.99
N HIS A 153 19.52 -8.37 -6.57
CA HIS A 153 19.10 -8.36 -5.16
C HIS A 153 19.00 -9.75 -4.54
N MET A 154 19.33 -10.81 -5.29
CA MET A 154 19.17 -12.19 -4.86
C MET A 154 20.54 -12.81 -4.57
N GLU A 155 20.71 -13.40 -3.40
CA GLU A 155 21.97 -14.03 -2.99
C GLU A 155 21.67 -15.34 -2.25
N TRP A 156 22.42 -16.41 -2.56
CA TRP A 156 22.35 -17.63 -1.76
C TRP A 156 23.35 -17.57 -0.61
N ARG A 157 22.88 -17.83 0.62
CA ARG A 157 23.75 -17.93 1.79
C ARG A 157 23.30 -19.08 2.68
N GLY A 158 24.15 -20.09 2.81
CA GLY A 158 23.80 -21.32 3.51
C GLY A 158 22.66 -22.05 2.80
N ASP A 159 21.60 -22.35 3.53
CA ASP A 159 20.38 -23.02 3.06
C ASP A 159 19.25 -22.05 2.68
N ALA A 160 19.50 -20.74 2.74
CA ALA A 160 18.52 -19.69 2.46
C ALA A 160 18.84 -18.94 1.16
N LEU A 161 17.81 -18.67 0.37
CA LEU A 161 17.85 -17.62 -0.65
C LEU A 161 17.51 -16.29 0.04
N GLN A 162 18.40 -15.32 -0.09
CA GLN A 162 18.33 -14.00 0.50
C GLN A 162 17.82 -12.99 -0.53
N ILE A 163 16.85 -12.17 -0.15
CA ILE A 163 16.31 -11.10 -1.01
C ILE A 163 16.50 -9.75 -0.32
N TYR A 164 17.24 -8.85 -0.98
CA TYR A 164 17.44 -7.48 -0.52
C TYR A 164 16.38 -6.54 -1.10
N PHE A 165 15.68 -5.80 -0.25
CA PHE A 165 14.78 -4.74 -0.71
C PHE A 165 15.52 -3.42 -0.82
N ALA A 166 15.72 -2.96 -2.06
CA ALA A 166 16.36 -1.68 -2.35
C ALA A 166 15.56 -0.47 -1.83
N HIS A 167 14.24 -0.60 -1.72
CA HIS A 167 13.36 0.46 -1.23
C HIS A 167 12.29 -0.10 -0.31
N MET A 168 12.10 0.52 0.85
CA MET A 168 11.08 0.15 1.82
C MET A 168 10.25 1.37 2.20
N LYS A 169 8.92 1.23 2.27
CA LYS A 169 8.02 2.36 2.55
C LYS A 169 8.37 3.11 3.86
N ASN A 170 8.86 2.38 4.86
CA ASN A 170 9.20 2.94 6.17
C ASN A 170 10.66 3.43 6.24
N ASP A 171 11.39 3.34 5.13
CA ASP A 171 12.77 3.79 4.98
C ASP A 171 12.98 4.31 3.55
N GLN A 172 12.37 5.46 3.26
CA GLN A 172 12.47 6.09 1.95
C GLN A 172 13.85 6.73 1.71
N GLY A 173 14.54 7.11 2.79
CA GLY A 173 15.92 7.64 2.74
C GLY A 173 16.96 6.55 2.50
N GLY A 174 16.66 5.29 2.87
CA GLY A 174 17.62 4.20 2.77
C GLY A 174 18.67 4.24 3.88
N ASP A 175 18.36 4.91 4.99
CA ASP A 175 19.28 5.15 6.09
C ASP A 175 19.43 3.92 7.00
N ARG A 176 18.55 2.92 6.84
CA ARG A 176 18.60 1.69 7.64
C ARG A 176 19.45 0.63 6.96
N PRO A 177 20.16 -0.21 7.76
CA PRO A 177 20.78 -1.42 7.25
C PRO A 177 19.78 -2.24 6.43
N ARG A 178 20.20 -2.65 5.24
CA ARG A 178 19.38 -3.45 4.33
C ARG A 178 19.54 -4.92 4.68
N ASP A 179 18.92 -5.31 5.78
CA ASP A 179 18.91 -6.73 6.17
C ASP A 179 18.13 -7.55 5.11
N PRO A 180 18.70 -8.68 4.65
CA PRO A 180 18.03 -9.51 3.67
C PRO A 180 16.84 -10.23 4.29
N ARG A 181 15.87 -10.58 3.43
CA ARG A 181 14.77 -11.49 3.78
C ARG A 181 15.12 -12.89 3.32
N HIS A 182 15.10 -13.83 4.24
CA HIS A 182 15.37 -15.24 3.96
C HIS A 182 14.12 -15.95 3.47
N ILE A 183 14.25 -16.71 2.38
CA ILE A 183 13.24 -17.66 1.91
C ILE A 183 13.88 -19.04 1.80
N TYR A 184 13.12 -20.05 2.18
CA TYR A 184 13.58 -21.44 2.31
C TYR A 184 12.75 -22.36 1.43
N ALA A 185 13.34 -23.47 1.00
CA ALA A 185 12.60 -24.50 0.30
C ALA A 185 11.59 -25.18 1.23
N ASN A 186 10.41 -25.53 0.71
CA ASN A 186 9.43 -26.37 1.37
C ASN A 186 9.18 -27.64 0.54
N PRO A 187 10.04 -28.67 0.65
CA PRO A 187 9.90 -29.88 -0.16
C PRO A 187 8.65 -30.70 0.20
N LEU A 188 8.08 -30.52 1.39
CA LEU A 188 6.88 -31.26 1.84
C LEU A 188 5.59 -30.71 1.24
N GLN A 189 5.57 -29.43 0.85
CA GLN A 189 4.44 -28.81 0.17
C GLN A 189 4.93 -28.04 -1.07
N PRO A 190 5.14 -28.77 -2.19
CA PRO A 190 5.72 -28.21 -3.42
C PRO A 190 4.98 -26.96 -3.92
N SER A 191 3.64 -26.95 -3.84
CA SER A 191 2.81 -25.85 -4.33
C SER A 191 3.06 -24.51 -3.67
N ILE A 192 3.54 -24.49 -2.43
CA ILE A 192 3.86 -23.25 -1.69
C ILE A 192 5.37 -23.09 -1.46
N CYS A 193 6.19 -23.91 -2.11
CA CYS A 193 7.65 -23.84 -2.02
C CYS A 193 8.18 -22.67 -2.89
N PRO A 194 8.78 -21.63 -2.28
CA PRO A 194 9.25 -20.47 -3.04
C PRO A 194 10.38 -20.81 -4.01
N ILE A 195 11.25 -21.75 -3.66
CA ILE A 195 12.37 -22.16 -4.52
C ILE A 195 11.85 -22.92 -5.75
N LEU A 196 10.88 -23.82 -5.57
CA LEU A 196 10.26 -24.52 -6.69
C LEU A 196 9.44 -23.56 -7.57
N ALA A 197 8.68 -22.64 -6.96
CA ALA A 197 7.90 -21.66 -7.68
C ALA A 197 8.77 -20.78 -8.59
N LEU A 198 9.92 -20.31 -8.09
CA LEU A 198 10.92 -19.60 -8.90
C LEU A 198 11.47 -20.47 -10.04
N GLY A 199 11.83 -21.72 -9.75
CA GLY A 199 12.34 -22.66 -10.76
C GLY A 199 11.37 -22.89 -11.91
N LEU A 200 10.09 -23.13 -11.59
CA LEU A 200 9.03 -23.30 -12.60
C LEU A 200 8.79 -22.03 -13.42
N TYR A 201 8.81 -20.87 -12.76
CA TYR A 201 8.68 -19.58 -13.43
C TYR A 201 9.85 -19.33 -14.40
N TRP A 202 11.08 -19.55 -13.97
CA TRP A 202 12.26 -19.40 -14.83
C TRP A 202 12.30 -20.39 -15.98
N ALA A 203 11.87 -21.63 -15.76
CA ALA A 203 11.82 -22.65 -16.81
C ALA A 203 10.77 -22.34 -17.91
N SER A 204 9.76 -21.52 -17.60
CA SER A 204 8.65 -21.19 -18.50
C SER A 204 8.70 -19.77 -19.07
N SER A 205 9.58 -18.91 -18.54
CA SER A 205 9.69 -17.49 -18.89
C SER A 205 10.83 -17.21 -19.86
N ASN A 206 10.66 -16.17 -20.68
CA ASN A 206 11.74 -15.60 -21.49
C ASN A 206 12.40 -14.46 -20.71
N PHE A 207 13.71 -14.49 -20.57
CA PHE A 207 14.48 -13.40 -19.98
C PHE A 207 14.66 -12.31 -21.04
N ASP A 208 14.09 -11.13 -20.80
CA ASP A 208 14.12 -9.98 -21.72
C ASP A 208 15.39 -9.12 -21.58
N GLY A 209 16.40 -9.63 -20.86
CA GLY A 209 17.62 -8.92 -20.52
C GLY A 209 17.44 -7.86 -19.43
N SER A 210 16.22 -7.67 -18.91
CA SER A 210 16.01 -6.81 -17.74
C SER A 210 16.52 -7.49 -16.48
N ASP A 211 17.06 -6.69 -15.56
CA ASP A 211 17.48 -7.16 -14.24
C ASP A 211 16.28 -7.39 -13.30
N LEU A 212 15.03 -7.35 -13.78
CA LEU A 212 13.84 -7.54 -12.95
C LEU A 212 13.49 -9.03 -12.84
N LEU A 213 13.18 -9.49 -11.63
CA LEU A 213 12.65 -10.84 -11.43
C LEU A 213 11.35 -11.04 -12.21
N PHE A 214 10.49 -10.02 -12.25
CA PHE A 214 9.23 -10.02 -12.97
C PHE A 214 9.23 -8.91 -14.04
N PRO A 215 9.64 -9.20 -15.29
CA PRO A 215 9.76 -8.22 -16.36
C PRO A 215 8.41 -7.68 -16.84
N GLY A 216 8.39 -6.42 -17.29
CA GLY A 216 7.22 -5.71 -17.83
C GLY A 216 6.87 -4.42 -17.05
N SER A 217 6.27 -3.45 -17.74
CA SER A 217 5.97 -2.11 -17.21
C SER A 217 4.66 -2.02 -16.41
N ASN A 218 3.70 -2.92 -16.63
CA ASN A 218 2.36 -2.89 -16.01
C ASN A 218 1.97 -4.23 -15.37
N GLN A 219 2.67 -4.61 -14.29
CA GLN A 219 2.42 -5.88 -13.60
C GLN A 219 1.00 -6.00 -13.04
N TYR A 220 0.38 -4.90 -12.63
CA TYR A 220 -1.00 -4.92 -12.11
C TYR A 220 -2.05 -5.25 -13.18
N GLU A 221 -1.75 -5.03 -14.46
CA GLU A 221 -2.68 -5.35 -15.56
C GLU A 221 -2.67 -6.83 -15.91
N ARG A 222 -1.64 -7.59 -15.49
CA ARG A 222 -1.55 -9.04 -15.71
C ARG A 222 -2.57 -9.87 -14.93
N PHE A 223 -3.28 -9.25 -13.98
CA PHE A 223 -4.29 -9.91 -13.14
C PHE A 223 -5.72 -9.50 -13.49
N ARG A 224 -5.92 -8.74 -14.59
CA ARG A 224 -7.26 -8.39 -15.12
C ARG A 224 -7.68 -9.37 -16.19
#